data_AF-A0A4Y1R1V0-F1
#
_entry.id   AF-A0A4Y1R1V0-F1
#
_cell.length_a   1.000
_cell.length_b   1.000
_cell.length_c   1.000
_cell.angle_alpha   90.00
_cell.angle_beta   90.00
_cell.angle_gamma   90.00
#
_symmetry.space_group_name_H-M   'P 1'
#
loop_
_entity.id
_entity.type
_entity.pdbx_description
1 polymer ?
#
loop_
_entity_poly.entity_id
_entity_poly.type
_entity_poly.pdbx_seq_one_letter_code
_entity_poly.pdbx_strand_id
1 'polypeptide(L)'
;GPYCLKVGSGATHPVSERRVAKLLVRAVGAARGLKKHLKRLNAPKHWMLDKLGGAFAPKPSSGPHKSRECLPLVIILRNRLKYALTYREVISILMQRHVLVDGKVRTDKTYPSGFMDVISIPKTNENFRLLYDTKGRFRLHSIRDEEAKFKLCKVRSVQFGQKGIPYINTYDGRTIRYPDPLIKANDTIKLDLESNKITDFIKFDVGNVVMVTGGRNRGRVGVIKNREKHKGSFETIHVQDATGHEFATRLANVFTIGKGRSHG
;
A
#
# COMPACT_ATOMS: atom_id res chain seq x y z
N GLY A 1 16.32 -53.79 11.11
CA GLY A 1 17.64 -54.10 10.51
C GLY A 1 18.23 -52.84 9.94
N PRO A 2 19.33 -52.32 10.50
CA PRO A 2 20.02 -51.16 9.97
C PRO A 2 21.06 -51.61 8.93
N TYR A 3 21.17 -50.84 7.85
CA TYR A 3 22.11 -51.11 6.77
C TYR A 3 23.56 -50.99 7.25
N CYS A 4 24.32 -52.06 7.01
CA CYS A 4 25.73 -52.20 7.31
C CYS A 4 26.57 -51.50 6.23
N LEU A 5 27.42 -50.56 6.62
CA LEU A 5 28.55 -50.09 5.81
C LEU A 5 29.84 -50.54 6.52
N LYS A 6 30.61 -51.41 5.86
CA LYS A 6 31.90 -51.91 6.32
C LYS A 6 32.88 -50.75 6.51
N VAL A 7 33.43 -50.65 7.73
CA VAL A 7 34.44 -49.68 8.13
C VAL A 7 35.83 -50.26 7.83
N GLY A 8 36.56 -49.61 6.92
CA GLY A 8 38.00 -49.83 6.77
C GLY A 8 38.75 -49.24 7.97
N SER A 9 39.77 -49.97 8.42
CA SER A 9 40.62 -49.67 9.58
C SER A 9 41.10 -48.21 9.64
N GLY A 10 40.77 -47.53 10.73
CA GLY A 10 41.32 -46.20 11.03
C GLY A 10 40.60 -45.61 12.24
N ALA A 11 41.36 -45.30 13.29
CA ALA A 11 40.86 -44.89 14.60
C ALA A 11 39.70 -43.86 14.55
N THR A 12 38.57 -44.21 15.14
CA THR A 12 37.44 -43.30 15.34
C THR A 12 37.70 -42.42 16.56
N HIS A 13 38.20 -41.20 16.34
CA HIS A 13 38.12 -40.15 17.36
C HIS A 13 36.66 -39.68 17.50
N PRO A 14 36.12 -39.50 18.71
CA PRO A 14 34.78 -38.96 18.89
C PRO A 14 34.79 -37.49 18.46
N VAL A 15 34.34 -37.21 17.24
CA VAL A 15 34.04 -35.85 16.81
C VAL A 15 32.80 -35.43 17.57
N SER A 16 32.99 -34.66 18.65
CA SER A 16 31.89 -34.17 19.48
C SER A 16 30.79 -33.53 18.61
N GLU A 17 29.52 -33.81 18.93
CA GLU A 17 28.32 -33.21 18.31
C GLU A 17 28.39 -31.68 18.19
N ARG A 18 29.22 -31.03 19.01
CA ARG A 18 29.50 -29.60 18.93
C ARG A 18 30.20 -29.16 17.63
N ARG A 19 30.92 -30.04 16.92
CA ARG A 19 31.55 -29.71 15.63
C ARG A 19 30.58 -29.79 14.45
N VAL A 20 29.58 -30.66 14.49
CA VAL A 20 28.50 -30.71 13.48
C VAL A 20 27.58 -29.49 13.61
N ALA A 21 27.26 -29.09 14.85
CA ALA A 21 26.53 -27.86 15.13
C ALA A 21 27.29 -26.59 14.70
N LYS A 22 28.64 -26.60 14.69
CA LYS A 22 29.46 -25.46 14.25
C LYS A 22 29.56 -25.32 12.72
N LEU A 23 29.30 -26.40 11.97
CA LEU A 23 29.31 -26.38 10.50
C LEU A 23 27.97 -25.94 9.90
N LEU A 24 26.85 -26.24 10.57
CA LEU A 24 25.51 -25.81 10.14
C LEU A 24 25.18 -24.33 10.44
N VAL A 25 26.02 -23.65 11.23
CA VAL A 25 25.88 -22.22 11.56
C VAL A 25 26.65 -21.32 10.57
N ARG A 26 27.44 -21.90 9.65
CA ARG A 26 28.21 -21.16 8.63
C ARG A 26 27.54 -21.19 7.26
N ALA A 27 26.46 -20.43 7.06
CA ALA A 27 26.05 -19.93 5.72
C ALA A 27 24.81 -19.02 5.70
N VAL A 28 24.13 -18.73 6.81
CA VAL A 28 23.17 -17.62 6.83
C VAL A 28 23.96 -16.36 7.15
N GLY A 29 24.78 -15.91 6.21
CA GLY A 29 25.33 -14.56 6.25
C GLY A 29 24.15 -13.60 6.32
N ALA A 30 23.87 -13.06 7.50
CA ALA A 30 22.89 -12.02 7.69
C ALA A 30 23.32 -10.86 6.79
N ALA A 31 22.71 -10.74 5.61
CA ALA A 31 22.98 -9.66 4.68
C ALA A 31 22.55 -8.36 5.37
N ARG A 32 23.53 -7.66 5.95
CA ARG A 32 23.35 -6.39 6.65
C ARG A 32 23.11 -5.30 5.60
N GLY A 33 22.00 -4.56 5.72
CA GLY A 33 21.71 -3.37 4.91
C GLY A 33 20.42 -3.45 4.07
N LEU A 34 20.10 -2.33 3.41
CA LEU A 34 18.91 -2.19 2.58
C LEU A 34 19.02 -3.06 1.31
N LYS A 35 18.18 -4.10 1.21
CA LYS A 35 18.13 -4.97 0.02
C LYS A 35 17.76 -4.16 -1.23
N LYS A 36 18.60 -4.05 -2.25
CA LYS A 36 18.28 -3.28 -3.47
C LYS A 36 17.39 -4.03 -4.48
N HIS A 37 17.30 -5.34 -4.38
CA HIS A 37 16.56 -6.19 -5.31
C HIS A 37 15.36 -6.86 -4.66
N LEU A 38 14.31 -7.10 -5.47
CA LEU A 38 13.13 -7.87 -5.10
C LEU A 38 13.02 -9.08 -6.02
N LYS A 39 13.08 -10.30 -5.44
CA LYS A 39 12.81 -11.53 -6.18
C LYS A 39 11.34 -11.60 -6.55
N ARG A 40 11.04 -12.06 -7.77
CA ARG A 40 9.68 -12.05 -8.30
C ARG A 40 8.70 -12.88 -7.48
N LEU A 41 9.13 -14.05 -7.00
CA LEU A 41 8.33 -14.92 -6.14
C LEU A 41 7.94 -14.26 -4.80
N ASN A 42 8.73 -13.28 -4.32
CA ASN A 42 8.45 -12.53 -3.10
C ASN A 42 7.70 -11.20 -3.37
N ALA A 43 7.37 -10.91 -4.63
CA ALA A 43 6.58 -9.73 -4.95
C ALA A 43 5.16 -9.86 -4.36
N PRO A 44 4.50 -8.74 -4.04
CA PRO A 44 3.12 -8.78 -3.58
C PRO A 44 2.20 -9.47 -4.60
N LYS A 45 1.43 -10.47 -4.14
CA LYS A 45 0.53 -11.27 -5.00
C LYS A 45 -0.47 -10.42 -5.80
N HIS A 46 -0.89 -9.28 -5.24
CA HIS A 46 -1.86 -8.39 -5.87
C HIS A 46 -1.30 -7.63 -7.09
N TRP A 47 0.01 -7.66 -7.34
CA TRP A 47 0.61 -7.13 -8.58
C TRP A 47 0.34 -8.01 -9.80
N MET A 48 -0.06 -9.27 -9.60
CA MET A 48 -0.31 -10.24 -10.67
C MET A 48 0.87 -10.39 -11.63
N LEU A 49 2.08 -10.49 -11.08
CA LEU A 49 3.26 -10.85 -11.86
C LEU A 49 3.25 -12.36 -12.14
N ASP A 50 3.62 -12.72 -13.35
CA ASP A 50 3.75 -14.09 -13.82
C ASP A 50 5.01 -14.75 -13.23
N LYS A 51 5.03 -16.08 -13.15
CA LYS A 51 6.17 -16.81 -12.57
C LYS A 51 7.39 -16.87 -13.50
N LEU A 52 7.17 -16.83 -14.82
CA LEU A 52 8.19 -17.18 -15.82
C LEU A 52 8.89 -15.98 -16.49
N GLY A 53 8.33 -14.76 -16.44
CA GLY A 53 8.86 -13.60 -17.16
C GLY A 53 10.14 -12.99 -16.57
N GLY A 54 10.90 -13.75 -15.77
CA GLY A 54 12.18 -13.37 -15.19
C GLY A 54 12.29 -13.54 -13.67
N ALA A 55 13.54 -13.59 -13.18
CA ALA A 55 13.84 -13.86 -11.77
C ALA A 55 13.50 -12.70 -10.80
N PHE A 56 13.42 -11.46 -11.31
CA PHE A 56 13.27 -10.26 -10.50
C PHE A 56 11.95 -9.54 -10.79
N ALA A 57 11.44 -8.84 -9.78
CA ALA A 57 10.31 -7.92 -9.85
C ALA A 57 10.81 -6.48 -9.67
N PRO A 58 10.09 -5.48 -10.16
CA PRO A 58 10.43 -4.09 -9.90
C PRO A 58 10.33 -3.84 -8.40
N LYS A 59 11.45 -3.45 -7.79
CA LYS A 59 11.45 -3.02 -6.39
C LYS A 59 10.92 -1.59 -6.32
N PRO A 60 9.84 -1.30 -5.56
CA PRO A 60 9.36 0.06 -5.41
C PRO A 60 10.42 0.92 -4.72
N SER A 61 10.58 2.14 -5.19
CA SER A 61 11.39 3.17 -4.52
C SER A 61 10.78 3.50 -3.16
N SER A 62 11.60 4.01 -2.23
CA SER A 62 11.07 4.59 -1.00
C SER A 62 10.28 5.85 -1.35
N GLY A 63 9.03 5.93 -0.91
CA GLY A 63 8.13 7.03 -1.25
C GLY A 63 6.89 7.06 -0.37
N PRO A 64 5.80 7.69 -0.83
CA PRO A 64 4.57 7.90 -0.05
C PRO A 64 3.99 6.64 0.59
N HIS A 65 3.95 5.55 -0.17
CA HIS A 65 3.24 4.33 0.21
C HIS A 65 4.19 3.18 0.56
N LYS A 66 3.74 2.28 1.43
CA LYS A 66 4.51 1.09 1.81
C LYS A 66 4.69 0.16 0.61
N SER A 67 5.82 -0.54 0.54
CA SER A 67 6.17 -1.45 -0.57
C SER A 67 5.19 -2.59 -0.84
N ARG A 68 4.42 -3.03 0.17
CA ARG A 68 3.37 -4.06 0.05
C ARG A 68 1.97 -3.49 -0.15
N GLU A 69 1.81 -2.18 -0.11
CA GLU A 69 0.55 -1.44 -0.24
C GLU A 69 0.62 -0.40 -1.38
N CYS A 70 1.48 -0.66 -2.38
CA CYS A 70 1.67 0.20 -3.55
C CYS A 70 1.73 -0.62 -4.84
N LEU A 71 1.61 0.08 -5.96
CA LEU A 71 1.77 -0.42 -7.31
C LEU A 71 2.78 0.48 -8.05
N PRO A 72 3.98 -0.03 -8.38
CA PRO A 72 4.97 0.70 -9.15
C PRO A 72 4.46 1.19 -10.51
N LEU A 73 4.83 2.40 -10.93
CA LEU A 73 4.44 2.98 -12.23
C LEU A 73 4.75 2.06 -13.42
N VAL A 74 5.85 1.33 -13.38
CA VAL A 74 6.18 0.36 -14.43
C VAL A 74 5.17 -0.78 -14.56
N ILE A 75 4.57 -1.22 -13.46
CA ILE A 75 3.51 -2.24 -13.50
C ILE A 75 2.21 -1.63 -14.02
N ILE A 76 1.94 -0.37 -13.68
CA ILE A 76 0.76 0.37 -14.14
C ILE A 76 0.77 0.52 -15.66
N LEU A 77 1.85 1.10 -16.21
CA LEU A 77 1.95 1.38 -17.65
C LEU A 77 2.05 0.10 -18.49
N ARG A 78 2.80 -0.92 -18.02
CA ARG A 78 3.05 -2.14 -18.80
C ARG A 78 2.01 -3.24 -18.58
N ASN A 79 1.67 -3.57 -17.32
CA ASN A 79 0.83 -4.73 -17.03
C ASN A 79 -0.66 -4.38 -16.97
N ARG A 80 -1.01 -3.16 -16.55
CA ARG A 80 -2.42 -2.73 -16.40
C ARG A 80 -2.94 -2.00 -17.63
N LEU A 81 -2.31 -0.88 -18.00
CA LEU A 81 -2.76 -0.03 -19.12
C LEU A 81 -2.29 -0.51 -20.49
N LYS A 82 -1.21 -1.32 -20.54
CA LYS A 82 -0.66 -1.88 -21.79
C LYS A 82 -0.13 -0.83 -22.78
N TYR A 83 0.25 0.36 -22.30
CA TYR A 83 0.93 1.39 -23.10
C TYR A 83 2.38 1.07 -23.44
N ALA A 84 2.97 0.13 -22.72
CA ALA A 84 4.29 -0.38 -23.00
C ALA A 84 4.26 -1.91 -22.92
N LEU A 85 5.09 -2.56 -23.73
CA LEU A 85 5.39 -3.98 -23.68
C LEU A 85 6.66 -4.24 -22.87
N THR A 86 7.68 -3.36 -23.01
CA THR A 86 8.99 -3.55 -22.38
C THR A 86 9.32 -2.51 -21.30
N TYR A 87 10.33 -2.81 -20.47
CA TYR A 87 10.83 -1.85 -19.47
C TYR A 87 11.44 -0.60 -20.12
N ARG A 88 12.04 -0.72 -21.32
CA ARG A 88 12.69 0.38 -22.03
C ARG A 88 11.67 1.41 -22.49
N GLU A 89 10.55 0.96 -23.07
CA GLU A 89 9.44 1.83 -23.48
C GLU A 89 8.85 2.62 -22.31
N VAL A 90 8.66 1.97 -21.15
CA VAL A 90 8.20 2.67 -19.94
C VAL A 90 9.14 3.80 -19.55
N ILE A 91 10.46 3.57 -19.63
CA ILE A 91 11.45 4.62 -19.35
C ILE A 91 11.31 5.77 -20.35
N SER A 92 11.15 5.48 -21.64
CA SER A 92 10.94 6.51 -22.66
C SER A 92 9.69 7.37 -22.39
N ILE A 93 8.55 6.73 -22.04
CA ILE A 93 7.30 7.43 -21.70
C ILE A 93 7.50 8.35 -20.48
N LEU A 94 8.18 7.87 -19.44
CA LEU A 94 8.41 8.64 -18.22
C LEU A 94 9.40 9.78 -18.41
N MET A 95 10.44 9.59 -19.24
CA MET A 95 11.43 10.64 -19.54
C MET A 95 10.83 11.78 -20.35
N GLN A 96 9.82 11.52 -21.16
CA GLN A 96 9.01 12.54 -21.85
C GLN A 96 8.10 13.35 -20.91
N ARG A 97 8.08 13.05 -19.60
CA ARG A 97 7.30 13.77 -18.58
C ARG A 97 5.79 13.76 -18.81
N HIS A 98 5.28 12.75 -19.51
CA HIS A 98 3.85 12.62 -19.81
C HIS A 98 3.01 12.01 -18.68
N VAL A 99 3.63 11.48 -17.63
CA VAL A 99 2.91 10.85 -16.51
C VAL A 99 3.01 11.73 -15.28
N LEU A 100 1.84 12.13 -14.78
CA LEU A 100 1.66 12.86 -13.55
C LEU A 100 1.09 11.92 -12.48
N VAL A 101 1.60 12.01 -11.26
CA VAL A 101 0.99 11.38 -10.08
C VAL A 101 0.68 12.47 -9.08
N ASP A 102 -0.58 12.57 -8.66
CA ASP A 102 -1.11 13.62 -7.80
C ASP A 102 -0.73 15.03 -8.31
N GLY A 103 -0.89 15.27 -9.62
CA GLY A 103 -0.58 16.54 -10.29
C GLY A 103 0.92 16.82 -10.49
N LYS A 104 1.83 15.96 -10.01
CA LYS A 104 3.29 16.16 -10.14
C LYS A 104 3.89 15.19 -11.16
N VAL A 105 4.75 15.71 -12.04
CA VAL A 105 5.52 14.89 -12.99
C VAL A 105 6.40 13.91 -12.25
N ARG A 106 6.26 12.62 -12.58
CA ARG A 106 7.11 11.55 -12.05
C ARG A 106 7.85 10.85 -13.18
N THR A 107 9.18 10.89 -13.11
CA THR A 107 10.08 10.21 -14.05
C THR A 107 10.58 8.86 -13.54
N ASP A 108 10.41 8.57 -12.24
CA ASP A 108 10.85 7.33 -11.64
C ASP A 108 9.92 6.15 -12.01
N LYS A 109 10.45 5.20 -12.78
CA LYS A 109 9.76 3.95 -13.16
C LYS A 109 9.25 3.12 -12.00
N THR A 110 9.92 3.19 -10.85
CA THR A 110 9.60 2.41 -9.65
C THR A 110 8.91 3.23 -8.57
N TYR A 111 8.38 4.41 -8.93
CA TYR A 111 7.63 5.25 -8.01
C TYR A 111 6.45 4.48 -7.40
N PRO A 112 6.31 4.45 -6.06
CA PRO A 112 5.25 3.71 -5.39
C PRO A 112 3.96 4.52 -5.40
N SER A 113 3.09 4.29 -6.38
CA SER A 113 1.71 4.81 -6.37
C SER A 113 0.81 3.90 -5.53
N GLY A 114 -0.07 4.46 -4.71
CA GLY A 114 -0.87 3.70 -3.74
C GLY A 114 -2.36 3.94 -3.84
N PHE A 115 -3.08 3.44 -2.84
CA PHE A 115 -4.52 3.63 -2.70
C PHE A 115 -4.88 5.13 -2.74
N MET A 116 -5.95 5.51 -3.43
CA MET A 116 -6.44 6.89 -3.66
C MET A 116 -5.54 7.84 -4.43
N ASP A 117 -4.33 7.44 -4.86
CA ASP A 117 -3.52 8.30 -5.73
C ASP A 117 -4.20 8.49 -7.10
N VAL A 118 -4.04 9.70 -7.65
CA VAL A 118 -4.52 10.05 -8.99
C VAL A 118 -3.34 10.01 -9.96
N ILE A 119 -3.49 9.27 -11.05
CA ILE A 119 -2.53 9.16 -12.14
C ILE A 119 -3.15 9.81 -13.36
N SER A 120 -2.51 10.84 -13.87
CA SER A 120 -2.99 11.63 -15.00
C SER A 120 -2.00 11.53 -16.15
N ILE A 121 -2.54 11.33 -17.36
CA ILE A 121 -1.76 11.31 -18.61
C ILE A 121 -2.33 12.41 -19.51
N PRO A 122 -1.77 13.63 -19.48
CA PRO A 122 -2.30 14.77 -20.23
C PRO A 122 -2.34 14.54 -21.74
N LYS A 123 -1.44 13.71 -22.27
CA LYS A 123 -1.38 13.42 -23.71
C LYS A 123 -2.59 12.64 -24.23
N THR A 124 -3.17 11.78 -23.39
CA THR A 124 -4.37 11.00 -23.71
C THR A 124 -5.64 11.58 -23.09
N ASN A 125 -5.53 12.65 -22.29
CA ASN A 125 -6.60 13.22 -21.48
C ASN A 125 -7.28 12.17 -20.58
N GLU A 126 -6.51 11.21 -20.06
CA GLU A 126 -7.02 10.17 -19.20
C GLU A 126 -6.54 10.35 -17.76
N ASN A 127 -7.49 10.22 -16.84
CA ASN A 127 -7.25 10.28 -15.41
C ASN A 127 -7.68 8.95 -14.76
N PHE A 128 -6.82 8.42 -13.90
CA PHE A 128 -7.04 7.17 -13.21
C PHE A 128 -6.86 7.34 -11.71
N ARG A 129 -7.79 6.80 -10.91
CA ARG A 129 -7.62 6.65 -9.47
C ARG A 129 -7.31 5.21 -9.11
N LEU A 130 -6.30 5.03 -8.26
CA LEU A 130 -5.94 3.70 -7.75
C LEU A 130 -6.88 3.27 -6.62
N LEU A 131 -7.73 2.30 -6.91
CA LEU A 131 -8.67 1.72 -5.95
C LEU A 131 -8.40 0.22 -5.77
N TYR A 132 -8.92 -0.33 -4.66
CA TYR A 132 -8.97 -1.77 -4.48
C TYR A 132 -10.22 -2.36 -5.13
N ASP A 133 -10.05 -3.46 -5.84
CA ASP A 133 -11.10 -4.37 -6.28
C ASP A 133 -11.55 -5.26 -5.11
N THR A 134 -12.74 -5.86 -5.20
CA THR A 134 -13.30 -6.75 -4.16
C THR A 134 -12.44 -7.98 -3.86
N LYS A 135 -11.58 -8.37 -4.82
CA LYS A 135 -10.56 -9.43 -4.65
C LYS A 135 -9.27 -8.95 -3.96
N GLY A 136 -9.23 -7.71 -3.47
CA GLY A 136 -8.07 -7.13 -2.78
C GLY A 136 -6.90 -6.77 -3.70
N ARG A 137 -7.18 -6.48 -4.97
CA ARG A 137 -6.19 -6.18 -6.03
C ARG A 137 -6.29 -4.71 -6.41
N PHE A 138 -5.18 -4.08 -6.82
CA PHE A 138 -5.28 -2.71 -7.35
C PHE A 138 -5.92 -2.72 -8.73
N ARG A 139 -6.92 -1.85 -8.90
CA ARG A 139 -7.58 -1.53 -10.17
C ARG A 139 -7.40 -0.04 -10.43
N LEU A 140 -7.09 0.29 -11.68
CA LEU A 140 -7.13 1.66 -12.18
C LEU A 140 -8.58 1.95 -12.55
N HIS A 141 -9.21 2.84 -11.81
CA HIS A 141 -10.56 3.31 -12.11
C HIS A 141 -10.43 4.61 -12.91
N SER A 142 -10.99 4.64 -14.11
CA SER A 142 -11.04 5.87 -14.91
C SER A 142 -11.98 6.86 -14.22
N ILE A 143 -11.53 8.10 -14.08
CA ILE A 143 -12.26 9.20 -13.43
C ILE A 143 -12.31 10.41 -14.36
N ARG A 144 -13.28 11.30 -14.11
CA ARG A 144 -13.41 12.58 -14.82
C ARG A 144 -12.39 13.61 -14.30
N ASP A 145 -12.14 14.65 -15.09
CA ASP A 145 -11.16 15.69 -14.77
C ASP A 145 -11.48 16.46 -13.48
N GLU A 146 -12.77 16.72 -13.22
CA GLU A 146 -13.20 17.36 -11.96
C GLU A 146 -12.84 16.53 -10.73
N GLU A 147 -12.99 15.20 -10.83
CA GLU A 147 -12.65 14.29 -9.76
C GLU A 147 -11.14 14.11 -9.61
N ALA A 148 -10.39 14.26 -10.70
CA ALA A 148 -8.93 14.17 -10.72
C ALA A 148 -8.25 15.32 -9.97
N LYS A 149 -8.93 16.46 -9.77
CA LYS A 149 -8.40 17.62 -9.03
C LYS A 149 -8.27 17.36 -7.53
N PHE A 150 -9.06 16.44 -6.97
CA PHE A 150 -9.04 16.15 -5.55
C PHE A 150 -8.69 14.71 -5.23
N LYS A 151 -8.30 14.49 -3.98
CA LYS A 151 -7.95 13.18 -3.42
C LYS A 151 -8.42 13.09 -1.97
N LEU A 152 -8.82 11.90 -1.54
CA LEU A 152 -9.05 11.64 -0.13
C LEU A 152 -7.77 11.14 0.53
N CYS A 153 -7.42 11.73 1.67
CA CYS A 153 -6.29 11.30 2.48
C CYS A 153 -6.72 11.03 3.91
N LYS A 154 -6.49 9.80 4.41
CA LYS A 154 -6.70 9.47 5.82
C LYS A 154 -5.63 10.14 6.69
N VAL A 155 -6.05 10.76 7.77
CA VAL A 155 -5.20 11.34 8.81
C VAL A 155 -4.66 10.22 9.69
N ARG A 156 -3.33 10.09 9.75
CA ARG A 156 -2.64 9.10 10.57
C ARG A 156 -2.38 9.60 11.99
N SER A 157 -1.97 10.87 12.13
CA SER A 157 -1.70 11.49 13.41
C SER A 157 -1.90 13.00 13.32
N VAL A 158 -2.40 13.58 14.41
CA VAL A 158 -2.45 15.03 14.66
C VAL A 158 -1.39 15.33 15.71
N GLN A 159 -0.50 16.29 15.45
CA GLN A 159 0.61 16.62 16.34
C GLN A 159 0.83 18.14 16.36
N PHE A 160 1.43 18.64 17.44
CA PHE A 160 1.89 20.02 17.53
C PHE A 160 3.38 20.08 17.21
N GLY A 161 3.76 21.02 16.35
CA GLY A 161 5.14 21.28 15.99
C GLY A 161 5.80 22.28 16.94
N GLN A 162 7.03 22.66 16.58
CA GLN A 162 7.69 23.79 17.24
C GLN A 162 6.81 25.04 17.15
N LYS A 163 6.83 25.86 18.20
CA LYS A 163 5.99 27.05 18.35
C LYS A 163 4.48 26.77 18.44
N GLY A 164 4.08 25.55 18.82
CA GLY A 164 2.68 25.19 19.02
C GLY A 164 1.85 25.10 17.74
N ILE A 165 2.49 25.02 16.56
CA ILE A 165 1.79 24.97 15.28
C ILE A 165 1.18 23.58 15.08
N PRO A 166 -0.15 23.42 14.99
CA PRO A 166 -0.76 22.12 14.72
C PRO A 166 -0.48 21.67 13.28
N TYR A 167 -0.17 20.38 13.12
CA TYR A 167 -0.04 19.73 11.82
C TYR A 167 -0.61 18.31 11.84
N ILE A 168 -1.06 17.87 10.68
CA ILE A 168 -1.50 16.49 10.45
C ILE A 168 -0.54 15.76 9.52
N ASN A 169 -0.33 14.49 9.82
CA ASN A 169 0.32 13.56 8.91
C ASN A 169 -0.73 12.68 8.27
N THR A 170 -0.67 12.59 6.95
CA THR A 170 -1.57 11.77 6.13
C THR A 170 -0.94 10.41 5.83
N TYR A 171 -1.78 9.47 5.36
CA TYR A 171 -1.33 8.12 5.00
C TYR A 171 -0.33 8.10 3.82
N ASP A 172 -0.39 9.08 2.91
CA ASP A 172 0.52 9.25 1.78
C ASP A 172 1.78 10.06 2.16
N GLY A 173 2.00 10.30 3.45
CA GLY A 173 3.22 10.92 3.95
C GLY A 173 3.29 12.44 3.72
N ARG A 174 2.17 13.10 3.40
CA ARG A 174 2.09 14.57 3.38
C ARG A 174 1.88 15.10 4.79
N THR A 175 2.50 16.23 5.07
CA THR A 175 2.29 17.00 6.29
C THR A 175 1.58 18.31 5.95
N ILE A 176 0.40 18.51 6.53
CA ILE A 176 -0.40 19.72 6.31
C ILE A 176 -0.45 20.50 7.63
N ARG A 177 -0.12 21.79 7.57
CA ARG A 177 -0.07 22.70 8.73
C ARG A 177 -1.39 23.45 8.85
N TYR A 178 -1.72 23.88 10.06
CA TYR A 178 -2.96 24.60 10.36
C TYR A 178 -4.23 23.85 9.88
N PRO A 179 -4.41 22.58 10.25
CA PRO A 179 -5.67 21.88 10.02
C PRO A 179 -6.78 22.49 10.88
N ASP A 180 -8.03 22.29 10.46
CA ASP A 180 -9.20 22.59 11.30
C ASP A 180 -9.10 21.81 12.64
N PRO A 181 -9.30 22.45 13.81
CA PRO A 181 -9.28 21.80 15.12
C PRO A 181 -10.24 20.60 15.27
N LEU A 182 -11.28 20.52 14.44
CA LEU A 182 -12.26 19.43 14.44
C LEU A 182 -11.71 18.13 13.84
N ILE A 183 -10.61 18.18 13.08
CA ILE A 183 -10.01 17.03 12.40
C ILE A 183 -9.22 16.20 13.42
N LYS A 184 -9.60 14.93 13.57
CA LYS A 184 -8.96 13.97 14.48
C LYS A 184 -8.23 12.86 13.72
N ALA A 185 -7.45 12.06 14.46
CA ALA A 185 -6.79 10.90 13.89
C ALA A 185 -7.82 9.87 13.40
N ASN A 186 -7.52 9.24 12.25
CA ASN A 186 -8.38 8.33 11.48
C ASN A 186 -9.52 8.96 10.67
N ASP A 187 -9.74 10.28 10.80
CA ASP A 187 -10.61 11.01 9.88
C ASP A 187 -9.99 11.05 8.48
N THR A 188 -10.82 11.36 7.49
CA THR A 188 -10.36 11.48 6.09
C THR A 188 -10.57 12.89 5.60
N ILE A 189 -9.51 13.51 5.08
CA ILE A 189 -9.54 14.85 4.50
C ILE A 189 -9.68 14.77 2.98
N LYS A 190 -10.41 15.71 2.39
CA LYS A 190 -10.45 15.95 0.95
C LYS A 190 -9.42 17.02 0.62
N LEU A 191 -8.33 16.59 -0.01
CA LEU A 191 -7.21 17.42 -0.42
C LEU A 191 -7.42 17.87 -1.87
N ASP A 192 -7.32 19.17 -2.12
CA ASP A 192 -7.15 19.68 -3.48
C ASP A 192 -5.67 19.52 -3.91
N LEU A 193 -5.42 18.90 -5.05
CA LEU A 193 -4.07 18.53 -5.49
C LEU A 193 -3.29 19.73 -6.05
N GLU A 194 -3.99 20.73 -6.56
CA GLU A 194 -3.37 21.96 -7.08
C GLU A 194 -2.87 22.84 -5.92
N SER A 195 -3.78 23.24 -5.03
CA SER A 195 -3.43 24.11 -3.90
C SER A 195 -2.77 23.37 -2.73
N ASN A 196 -2.90 22.05 -2.66
CA ASN A 196 -2.50 21.22 -1.51
C ASN A 196 -3.17 21.66 -0.18
N LYS A 197 -4.35 22.28 -0.27
CA LYS A 197 -5.17 22.69 0.88
C LYS A 197 -6.33 21.72 1.11
N ILE A 198 -6.78 21.66 2.36
CA ILE A 198 -7.94 20.86 2.76
C ILE A 198 -9.20 21.61 2.32
N THR A 199 -10.07 20.94 1.58
CA THR A 199 -11.36 21.50 1.11
C THR A 199 -12.52 21.09 2.02
N ASP A 200 -12.53 19.82 2.42
CA ASP A 200 -13.55 19.25 3.29
C ASP A 200 -12.93 18.09 4.10
N PHE A 201 -13.61 17.63 5.14
CA PHE A 201 -13.20 16.44 5.89
C PHE A 201 -14.41 15.60 6.33
N ILE A 202 -14.16 14.31 6.46
CA ILE A 202 -15.14 13.30 6.84
C ILE A 202 -14.67 12.68 8.14
N LYS A 203 -15.49 12.85 9.18
CA LYS A 203 -15.24 12.27 10.51
C LYS A 203 -15.34 10.74 10.47
N PHE A 204 -14.51 10.08 11.26
CA PHE A 204 -14.57 8.64 11.47
C PHE A 204 -15.59 8.31 12.56
N ASP A 205 -16.87 8.28 12.16
CA ASP A 205 -18.01 7.99 13.02
C ASP A 205 -18.87 6.83 12.50
N VAL A 206 -19.67 6.25 13.40
CA VAL A 206 -20.64 5.21 13.06
C VAL A 206 -21.65 5.74 12.05
N GLY A 207 -22.02 4.92 11.07
CA GLY A 207 -22.90 5.31 9.98
C GLY A 207 -22.17 5.82 8.74
N ASN A 208 -20.88 6.14 8.81
CA ASN A 208 -20.13 6.56 7.62
C ASN A 208 -19.68 5.38 6.74
N VAL A 209 -19.52 5.65 5.45
CA VAL A 209 -19.10 4.67 4.45
C VAL A 209 -17.59 4.53 4.48
N VAL A 210 -17.11 3.30 4.55
CA VAL A 210 -15.70 2.96 4.60
C VAL A 210 -15.33 1.94 3.54
N MET A 211 -14.08 2.02 3.07
CA MET A 211 -13.41 0.98 2.31
C MET A 211 -12.33 0.33 3.15
N VAL A 212 -12.22 -0.99 3.06
CA VAL A 212 -11.16 -1.76 3.71
C VAL A 212 -9.90 -1.77 2.84
N THR A 213 -8.78 -1.28 3.37
CA THR A 213 -7.49 -1.20 2.66
C THR A 213 -6.57 -2.40 2.93
N GLY A 214 -6.85 -3.20 3.96
CA GLY A 214 -5.96 -4.27 4.43
C GLY A 214 -6.67 -5.52 4.95
N GLY A 215 -5.92 -6.62 5.08
CA GLY A 215 -6.44 -7.89 5.60
C GLY A 215 -7.24 -8.69 4.58
N ARG A 216 -8.02 -9.67 5.08
CA ARG A 216 -8.82 -10.60 4.25
C ARG A 216 -9.97 -9.91 3.52
N ASN A 217 -10.55 -8.87 4.13
CA ASN A 217 -11.70 -8.13 3.62
C ASN A 217 -11.30 -6.93 2.73
N ARG A 218 -10.04 -6.86 2.26
CA ARG A 218 -9.54 -5.74 1.45
C ARG A 218 -10.38 -5.52 0.19
N GLY A 219 -10.75 -4.27 -0.06
CA GLY A 219 -11.54 -3.84 -1.22
C GLY A 219 -13.05 -3.93 -1.03
N ARG A 220 -13.53 -4.42 0.12
CA ARG A 220 -14.94 -4.35 0.49
C ARG A 220 -15.30 -2.93 0.95
N VAL A 221 -16.54 -2.54 0.67
CA VAL A 221 -17.09 -1.22 0.97
C VAL A 221 -18.40 -1.39 1.71
N GLY A 222 -18.51 -0.78 2.88
CA GLY A 222 -19.70 -0.87 3.71
C GLY A 222 -19.81 0.29 4.69
N VAL A 223 -20.85 0.26 5.51
CA VAL A 223 -21.15 1.25 6.53
C VAL A 223 -20.64 0.76 7.87
N ILE A 224 -20.00 1.63 8.65
CA ILE A 224 -19.61 1.32 10.03
C ILE A 224 -20.88 1.14 10.87
N LYS A 225 -21.04 -0.03 11.49
CA LYS A 225 -22.14 -0.33 12.42
C LYS A 225 -21.75 -0.10 13.86
N ASN A 226 -20.60 -0.66 14.25
CA ASN A 226 -20.15 -0.60 15.63
C ASN A 226 -18.62 -0.47 15.69
N ARG A 227 -18.14 0.20 16.73
CA ARG A 227 -16.72 0.37 17.03
C ARG A 227 -16.45 -0.15 18.44
N GLU A 228 -15.76 -1.27 18.51
CA GLU A 228 -15.34 -1.89 19.77
C GLU A 228 -13.96 -1.39 20.17
N LYS A 229 -13.90 -0.73 21.32
CA LYS A 229 -12.66 -0.23 21.91
C LYS A 229 -12.20 -1.21 22.99
N HIS A 230 -11.03 -1.79 22.77
CA HIS A 230 -10.36 -2.62 23.77
C HIS A 230 -9.15 -1.86 24.32
N LYS A 231 -9.08 -1.66 25.64
CA LYS A 231 -7.93 -1.02 26.28
C LYS A 231 -6.70 -1.91 26.09
N GLY A 232 -5.63 -1.35 25.52
CA GLY A 232 -4.36 -2.07 25.31
C GLY A 232 -4.32 -3.02 24.11
N SER A 233 -5.41 -3.16 23.35
CA SER A 233 -5.46 -3.98 22.13
C SER A 233 -5.92 -3.16 20.93
N PHE A 234 -5.92 -3.79 19.76
CA PHE A 234 -6.40 -3.17 18.53
C PHE A 234 -7.91 -2.96 18.59
N GLU A 235 -8.36 -1.77 18.21
CA GLU A 235 -9.78 -1.49 18.03
C GLU A 235 -10.34 -2.28 16.83
N THR A 236 -11.50 -2.90 17.05
CA THR A 236 -12.23 -3.67 16.05
C THR A 236 -13.42 -2.86 15.55
N ILE A 237 -13.60 -2.83 14.24
CA ILE A 237 -14.70 -2.12 13.58
C ILE A 237 -15.55 -3.15 12.86
N HIS A 238 -16.83 -3.15 13.19
CA HIS A 238 -17.86 -3.93 12.51
C HIS A 238 -18.45 -3.10 11.37
N VAL A 239 -18.39 -3.67 10.17
CA VAL A 239 -18.83 -3.03 8.92
C VAL A 239 -19.89 -3.91 8.29
N GLN A 240 -20.96 -3.30 7.80
CA GLN A 240 -22.01 -3.96 7.02
C GLN A 240 -21.93 -3.49 5.57
N ASP A 241 -21.80 -4.42 4.63
CA ASP A 241 -21.88 -4.12 3.19
C ASP A 241 -23.33 -3.80 2.77
N ALA A 242 -23.50 -3.22 1.59
CA ALA A 242 -24.83 -2.91 1.03
C ALA A 242 -25.74 -4.15 0.86
N THR A 243 -25.16 -5.35 0.75
CA THR A 243 -25.89 -6.63 0.66
C THR A 243 -26.29 -7.21 2.02
N GLY A 244 -25.98 -6.52 3.12
CA GLY A 244 -26.32 -6.95 4.48
C GLY A 244 -25.27 -7.84 5.15
N HIS A 245 -24.22 -8.28 4.43
CA HIS A 245 -23.15 -9.07 5.04
C HIS A 245 -22.29 -8.24 5.99
N GLU A 246 -22.18 -8.72 7.23
CA GLU A 246 -21.35 -8.11 8.27
C GLU A 246 -19.98 -8.75 8.35
N PHE A 247 -18.96 -7.93 8.63
CA PHE A 247 -17.61 -8.40 8.89
C PHE A 247 -16.84 -7.41 9.78
N ALA A 248 -15.82 -7.92 10.45
CA ALA A 248 -14.96 -7.14 11.32
C ALA A 248 -13.58 -6.88 10.71
N THR A 249 -13.01 -5.71 10.98
CA THR A 249 -11.63 -5.35 10.62
C THR A 249 -10.97 -4.48 11.69
N ARG A 250 -9.63 -4.44 11.71
CA ARG A 250 -8.88 -3.53 12.58
C ARG A 250 -8.99 -2.09 12.10
N LEU A 251 -9.00 -1.12 13.01
CA LEU A 251 -8.98 0.33 12.73
C LEU A 251 -7.95 0.78 11.69
N ALA A 252 -6.75 0.19 11.71
CA ALA A 252 -5.69 0.52 10.77
C ALA A 252 -6.05 0.23 9.30
N ASN A 253 -6.93 -0.76 9.06
CA ASN A 253 -7.31 -1.22 7.73
C ASN A 253 -8.59 -0.55 7.20
N VAL A 254 -9.17 0.39 7.94
CA VAL A 254 -10.41 1.05 7.56
C VAL A 254 -10.11 2.46 7.05
N PHE A 255 -10.72 2.85 5.94
CA PHE A 255 -10.57 4.16 5.32
C PHE A 255 -11.95 4.73 5.03
N THR A 256 -12.29 5.89 5.60
CA THR A 256 -13.59 6.53 5.37
C THR A 256 -13.62 7.19 4.01
N ILE A 257 -14.62 6.85 3.19
CA ILE A 257 -14.74 7.39 1.82
C ILE A 257 -15.89 8.38 1.68
N GLY A 258 -16.89 8.32 2.55
CA GLY A 258 -18.09 9.15 2.43
C GLY A 258 -18.93 9.18 3.70
N LYS A 259 -19.81 10.16 3.79
CA LYS A 259 -20.89 10.17 4.78
C LYS A 259 -21.93 9.11 4.40
N GLY A 260 -22.47 8.39 5.37
CA GLY A 260 -23.55 7.44 5.13
C GLY A 260 -24.77 8.14 4.54
N ARG A 261 -25.58 7.42 3.74
CA ARG A 261 -26.95 7.88 3.50
C ARG A 261 -27.67 7.83 4.85
N SER A 262 -28.03 9.00 5.37
CA SER A 262 -29.10 9.11 6.35
C SER A 262 -30.34 8.50 5.69
N HIS A 263 -30.76 7.33 6.14
CA HIS A 263 -32.12 6.86 5.89
C HIS A 263 -33.05 7.85 6.59
N GLY A 264 -33.48 8.86 5.85
CA GLY A 264 -34.77 9.50 6.03
C GLY A 264 -35.77 8.78 5.14
#